data_AF-A0A1G3M305-F1
#
_entry.id   AF-A0A1G3M305-F1
#
_cell.length_a   1.000
_cell.length_b   1.000
_cell.length_c   1.000
_cell.angle_alpha   90.00
_cell.angle_beta   90.00
_cell.angle_gamma   90.00
#
_symmetry.space_group_name_H-M   'P 1'
#
loop_
_entity.id
_entity.type
_entity.pdbx_description
1 polymer ?
#
loop_
_entity_poly.entity_id
_entity_poly.type
_entity_poly.pdbx_seq_one_letter_code
_entity_poly.pdbx_strand_id
1 'polypeptide(L)'
;ATEEEAFLKAGEYEEFADDPTAFLVNSWLPRFTRHIKALGSPVTFEHNMSLIDGILAYNKFFSRWAVKQNELIQAGVVPAVGSVLKAPLDILGDKLRGYTNLCYDLSDRRRQVTKACEALMPHLLRIVLGGADPDGNIPSIIWMHRGCVPFISRSDFQEIYWPTLKPIVEELWRHGHQIIFYGEGNWDSHLESFAELPERSIIFHVDKTDLRKAYRVLGKRFCLSGGIGNEILAMGSPKDVQDRCRFVIDSVAREGGYIMDASALILSDAKIENVKAMIEFTLDHGT
;
A
#
# COMPACT_ATOMS: atom_id res chain seq x y z
N ALA A 1 9.93 12.86 -13.17
CA ALA A 1 10.16 12.41 -14.55
C ALA A 1 9.61 13.47 -15.47
N THR A 2 10.42 13.97 -16.40
CA THR A 2 9.92 14.77 -17.53
C THR A 2 9.05 13.89 -18.45
N GLU A 3 8.39 14.48 -19.45
CA GLU A 3 7.66 13.70 -20.48
C GLU A 3 8.58 12.67 -21.15
N GLU A 4 9.84 13.01 -21.41
CA GLU A 4 10.84 12.14 -22.04
C GLU A 4 11.30 11.00 -21.12
N GLU A 5 11.30 11.21 -19.81
CA GLU A 5 11.68 10.19 -18.83
C GLU A 5 10.52 9.30 -18.37
N ALA A 6 9.27 9.70 -18.60
CA ALA A 6 8.10 8.93 -18.17
C ALA A 6 8.04 7.55 -18.87
N PHE A 7 7.70 6.49 -18.14
CA PHE A 7 7.56 5.17 -18.74
C PHE A 7 6.26 5.02 -19.52
N LEU A 8 5.21 5.74 -19.13
CA LEU A 8 3.98 5.94 -19.91
C LEU A 8 3.97 7.37 -20.44
N LYS A 9 3.96 7.52 -21.77
CA LYS A 9 3.86 8.84 -22.42
C LYS A 9 2.41 9.32 -22.48
N ALA A 10 2.23 10.63 -22.56
CA ALA A 10 0.92 11.26 -22.63
C ALA A 10 0.07 10.77 -23.82
N GLY A 11 0.70 10.38 -24.93
CA GLY A 11 0.05 9.84 -26.12
C GLY A 11 -0.30 8.35 -26.06
N GLU A 12 0.16 7.63 -25.04
CA GLU A 12 0.09 6.16 -24.97
C GLU A 12 -1.01 5.64 -24.05
N TYR A 13 -1.85 6.51 -23.48
CA TYR A 13 -2.91 6.11 -22.55
C TYR A 13 -3.92 5.13 -23.15
N GLU A 14 -4.31 5.32 -24.42
CA GLU A 14 -5.28 4.41 -25.06
C GLU A 14 -4.63 3.05 -25.33
N GLU A 15 -3.38 3.00 -25.83
CA GLU A 15 -2.64 1.73 -25.98
C GLU A 15 -2.48 1.00 -24.63
N PHE A 16 -2.14 1.74 -23.57
CA PHE A 16 -2.02 1.19 -22.23
C PHE A 16 -3.36 0.68 -21.70
N ALA A 17 -4.45 1.43 -21.90
CA ALA A 17 -5.78 1.03 -21.41
C ALA A 17 -6.36 -0.16 -22.19
N ASP A 18 -6.02 -0.30 -23.47
CA ASP A 18 -6.48 -1.42 -24.31
C ASP A 18 -5.88 -2.76 -23.86
N ASP A 19 -4.58 -2.79 -23.54
CA ASP A 19 -3.92 -3.97 -22.96
C ASP A 19 -2.75 -3.57 -22.03
N PRO A 20 -3.03 -3.37 -20.72
CA PRO A 20 -2.00 -3.03 -19.75
C PRO A 20 -0.86 -4.05 -19.69
N THR A 21 -1.15 -5.34 -19.95
CA THR A 21 -0.15 -6.41 -19.88
C THR A 21 0.80 -6.33 -21.07
N ALA A 22 0.26 -6.20 -22.28
CA ALA A 22 1.07 -6.01 -23.48
C ALA A 22 1.91 -4.73 -23.39
N PHE A 23 1.33 -3.62 -22.90
CA PHE A 23 2.08 -2.38 -22.71
C PHE A 23 3.24 -2.56 -21.72
N LEU A 24 3.02 -3.23 -20.59
CA LEU A 24 4.07 -3.47 -19.61
C LEU A 24 5.25 -4.27 -20.20
N VAL A 25 4.95 -5.29 -21.02
CA VAL A 25 5.98 -6.15 -21.61
C VAL A 25 6.68 -5.47 -22.79
N ASN A 26 5.93 -4.82 -23.68
CA ASN A 26 6.46 -4.33 -24.96
C ASN A 26 7.00 -2.90 -24.89
N SER A 27 6.46 -2.08 -23.99
CA SER A 27 6.77 -0.65 -23.88
C SER A 27 7.49 -0.32 -22.56
N TRP A 28 6.91 -0.68 -21.41
CA TRP A 28 7.48 -0.34 -20.10
C TRP A 28 8.80 -1.07 -19.83
N LEU A 29 8.84 -2.39 -19.97
CA LEU A 29 9.99 -3.22 -19.57
C LEU A 29 11.29 -2.85 -20.33
N PRO A 30 11.29 -2.64 -21.66
CA PRO A 30 12.47 -2.18 -22.39
C PRO A 30 12.91 -0.76 -22.03
N ARG A 31 12.00 0.08 -21.52
CA ARG A 31 12.34 1.43 -21.02
C ARG A 31 12.93 1.37 -19.61
N PHE A 32 12.47 0.44 -18.80
CA PHE A 32 12.93 0.24 -17.42
C PHE A 32 14.35 -0.30 -17.34
N THR A 33 14.74 -1.20 -18.26
CA THR A 33 16.07 -1.82 -18.26
C THR A 33 16.68 -1.92 -19.64
N ARG A 34 17.99 -1.65 -19.75
CA ARG A 34 18.76 -1.76 -21.00
C ARG A 34 18.98 -3.19 -21.49
N HIS A 35 18.78 -4.17 -20.61
CA HIS A 35 19.05 -5.59 -20.88
C HIS A 35 17.94 -6.24 -21.71
N ILE A 36 16.70 -5.76 -21.56
CA ILE A 36 15.56 -6.21 -22.36
C ILE A 36 15.46 -5.31 -23.60
N LYS A 37 15.27 -5.94 -24.76
CA LYS A 37 15.17 -5.25 -26.05
C LYS A 37 13.71 -4.99 -26.38
N ALA A 38 13.43 -3.86 -27.01
CA ALA A 38 12.10 -3.46 -27.44
C ALA A 38 11.55 -4.41 -28.51
N LEU A 39 10.22 -4.45 -28.62
CA LEU A 39 9.52 -5.23 -29.65
C LEU A 39 10.08 -4.94 -31.05
N GLY A 40 10.32 -5.99 -31.83
CA GLY A 40 10.91 -5.90 -33.18
C GLY A 40 12.45 -5.79 -33.22
N SER A 41 13.11 -5.64 -32.07
CA SER A 41 14.58 -5.68 -32.00
C SER A 41 15.12 -7.12 -32.07
N PRO A 42 16.40 -7.34 -32.46
CA PRO A 42 17.02 -8.65 -32.40
C PRO A 42 17.05 -9.23 -30.98
N VAL A 43 16.74 -10.52 -30.86
CA VAL A 43 16.93 -11.27 -29.61
C VAL A 43 18.42 -11.57 -29.44
N THR A 44 19.05 -10.97 -28.42
CA THR A 44 20.47 -11.17 -28.11
C THR A 44 20.67 -12.21 -27.01
N PHE A 45 21.89 -12.73 -26.88
CA PHE A 45 22.25 -13.58 -25.74
C PHE A 45 21.99 -12.85 -24.40
N GLU A 46 22.38 -11.59 -24.30
CA GLU A 46 22.14 -10.75 -23.11
C GLU A 46 20.64 -10.65 -22.76
N HIS A 47 19.77 -10.46 -23.76
CA HIS A 47 18.32 -10.42 -23.55
C HIS A 47 17.83 -11.71 -22.89
N ASN A 48 18.09 -12.85 -23.52
CA ASN A 48 17.63 -14.14 -23.01
C ASN A 48 18.25 -14.47 -21.64
N MET A 49 19.52 -14.16 -21.46
CA MET A 49 20.22 -14.43 -20.20
C MET A 49 19.70 -13.56 -19.07
N SER A 50 19.31 -12.31 -19.34
CA SER A 50 18.74 -11.44 -18.30
C SER A 50 17.41 -11.98 -17.74
N LEU A 51 16.59 -12.64 -18.56
CA LEU A 51 15.36 -13.31 -18.12
C LEU A 51 15.67 -14.55 -17.28
N ILE A 52 16.63 -15.36 -17.70
CA ILE A 52 17.07 -16.57 -16.99
C ILE A 52 17.71 -16.21 -15.65
N ASP A 53 18.65 -15.27 -15.64
CA ASP A 53 19.30 -14.79 -14.42
C ASP A 53 18.30 -14.14 -13.47
N GLY A 54 17.34 -13.38 -14.02
CA GLY A 54 16.25 -12.79 -13.25
C GLY A 54 15.43 -13.83 -12.49
N ILE A 55 15.00 -14.91 -13.15
CA ILE A 55 14.21 -15.97 -12.49
C ILE A 55 15.05 -16.78 -11.48
N LEU A 56 16.33 -17.04 -11.78
CA LEU A 56 17.22 -17.72 -10.83
C LEU A 56 17.49 -16.87 -9.58
N ALA A 57 17.72 -15.56 -9.76
CA ALA A 57 17.90 -14.61 -8.66
C ALA A 57 16.62 -14.50 -7.81
N TYR A 58 15.46 -14.41 -8.45
CA TYR A 58 14.15 -14.42 -7.79
C TYR A 58 13.97 -15.67 -6.93
N ASN A 59 14.16 -16.86 -7.53
CA ASN A 59 14.01 -18.14 -6.82
C ASN A 59 14.99 -18.26 -5.64
N LYS A 60 16.23 -17.81 -5.82
CA LYS A 60 17.24 -17.81 -4.74
C LYS A 60 16.82 -16.89 -3.59
N PHE A 61 16.30 -15.70 -3.89
CA PHE A 61 15.81 -14.77 -2.88
C PHE A 61 14.65 -15.38 -2.08
N PHE A 62 13.59 -15.85 -2.75
CA PHE A 62 12.40 -16.37 -2.07
C PHE A 62 12.66 -17.67 -1.32
N SER A 63 13.56 -18.54 -1.82
CA SER A 63 13.98 -19.74 -1.07
C SER A 63 14.68 -19.37 0.24
N ARG A 64 15.56 -18.36 0.22
CA ARG A 64 16.23 -17.88 1.43
C ARG A 64 15.27 -17.13 2.36
N TRP A 65 14.35 -16.36 1.80
CA TRP A 65 13.33 -15.66 2.57
C TRP A 65 12.40 -16.61 3.30
N ALA A 66 11.95 -17.70 2.66
CA ALA A 66 11.10 -18.71 3.29
C ALA A 66 11.75 -19.34 4.54
N VAL A 67 13.05 -19.65 4.47
CA VAL A 67 13.80 -20.15 5.64
C VAL A 67 13.81 -19.11 6.77
N LYS A 68 14.10 -17.85 6.45
CA LYS A 68 14.14 -16.77 7.45
C LYS A 68 12.77 -16.44 8.04
N GLN A 69 11.72 -16.50 7.24
CA GLN A 69 10.35 -16.33 7.70
C GLN A 69 9.98 -17.42 8.73
N ASN A 70 10.35 -18.68 8.49
CA ASN A 70 10.10 -19.76 9.46
C ASN A 70 10.87 -19.55 10.78
N GLU A 71 12.12 -19.09 10.73
CA GLU A 71 12.90 -18.74 11.93
C GLU A 71 12.21 -17.62 12.74
N LEU A 72 11.68 -16.59 12.06
CA LEU A 72 10.94 -15.49 12.70
C LEU A 72 9.65 -15.97 13.36
N ILE A 73 8.87 -16.81 12.68
CA ILE A 73 7.64 -17.38 13.24
C ILE A 73 7.93 -18.24 14.48
N GLN A 74 9.00 -19.06 14.45
CA GLN A 74 9.42 -19.84 15.62
C GLN A 74 9.87 -18.96 16.80
N ALA A 75 10.37 -17.76 16.51
CA ALA A 75 10.70 -16.75 17.52
C ALA A 75 9.47 -15.92 17.99
N GLY A 76 8.26 -16.24 17.52
CA GLY A 76 7.03 -15.54 17.88
C GLY A 76 6.73 -14.29 17.04
N VAL A 77 7.47 -14.04 15.96
CA VAL A 77 7.22 -12.93 15.03
C VAL A 77 6.39 -13.43 13.85
N VAL A 78 5.11 -13.07 13.86
CA VAL A 78 4.17 -13.46 12.79
C VAL A 78 4.14 -12.43 11.66
N PRO A 79 3.86 -12.83 10.41
CA PRO A 79 3.70 -11.88 9.30
C PRO A 79 2.53 -10.93 9.54
N ALA A 80 2.74 -9.64 9.26
CA ALA A 80 1.68 -8.63 9.33
C ALA A 80 0.94 -8.41 8.01
N VAL A 81 1.48 -8.92 6.89
CA VAL A 81 1.01 -8.67 5.53
C VAL A 81 1.18 -9.92 4.67
N GLY A 82 0.13 -10.31 3.94
CA GLY A 82 0.14 -11.42 2.99
C GLY A 82 0.47 -10.97 1.56
N SER A 83 -0.30 -10.02 1.03
CA SER A 83 -0.09 -9.45 -0.30
C SER A 83 -0.20 -7.94 -0.33
N VAL A 84 0.26 -7.34 -1.43
CA VAL A 84 0.30 -5.90 -1.60
C VAL A 84 -0.60 -5.48 -2.77
N LEU A 85 -1.56 -4.62 -2.48
CA LEU A 85 -2.33 -3.85 -3.45
C LEU A 85 -1.69 -2.48 -3.63
N LYS A 86 -1.87 -1.91 -4.82
CA LYS A 86 -1.63 -0.50 -5.10
C LYS A 86 -2.89 0.05 -5.76
N ALA A 87 -3.31 1.27 -5.41
CA ALA A 87 -4.45 1.88 -6.08
C ALA A 87 -4.12 2.12 -7.57
N PRO A 88 -5.11 2.03 -8.47
CA PRO A 88 -4.88 2.28 -9.90
C PRO A 88 -4.21 3.63 -10.19
N LEU A 89 -4.67 4.70 -9.54
CA LEU A 89 -4.10 6.04 -9.72
C LEU A 89 -2.67 6.16 -9.15
N ASP A 90 -2.40 5.51 -8.01
CA ASP A 90 -1.05 5.49 -7.41
C ASP A 90 -0.06 4.75 -8.32
N ILE A 91 -0.45 3.66 -8.98
CA ILE A 91 0.39 2.96 -9.97
C ILE A 91 0.77 3.88 -11.13
N LEU A 92 -0.18 4.67 -11.65
CA LEU A 92 0.12 5.66 -12.68
C LEU A 92 1.15 6.67 -12.17
N GLY A 93 0.94 7.23 -10.99
CA GLY A 93 1.81 8.27 -10.41
C GLY A 93 3.21 7.78 -10.04
N ASP A 94 3.33 6.57 -9.51
CA ASP A 94 4.57 6.08 -8.91
C ASP A 94 5.43 5.24 -9.85
N LYS A 95 4.82 4.52 -10.82
CA LYS A 95 5.53 3.51 -11.63
C LYS A 95 5.48 3.75 -13.13
N LEU A 96 4.53 4.53 -13.63
CA LEU A 96 4.29 4.67 -15.08
C LEU A 96 4.50 6.11 -15.56
N ARG A 97 3.62 7.02 -15.15
CA ARG A 97 3.55 8.39 -15.66
C ARG A 97 4.44 9.37 -14.90
N GLY A 98 4.63 9.12 -13.60
CA GLY A 98 5.26 10.05 -12.68
C GLY A 98 4.25 11.05 -12.10
N TYR A 99 4.41 11.40 -10.82
CA TYR A 99 3.44 12.21 -10.07
C TYR A 99 3.14 13.57 -10.69
N THR A 100 4.16 14.39 -10.96
CA THR A 100 3.96 15.75 -11.52
C THR A 100 3.21 15.72 -12.85
N ASN A 101 3.58 14.77 -13.71
CA ASN A 101 2.95 14.54 -14.99
C ASN A 101 1.49 14.08 -14.86
N LEU A 102 1.22 13.18 -13.91
CA LEU A 102 -0.13 12.75 -13.60
C LEU A 102 -1.00 13.92 -13.12
N CYS A 103 -0.46 14.86 -12.33
CA CYS A 103 -1.19 16.05 -11.91
C CYS A 103 -1.67 16.91 -13.10
N TYR A 104 -0.82 17.11 -14.11
CA TYR A 104 -1.24 17.80 -15.35
C TYR A 104 -2.29 16.98 -16.11
N ASP A 105 -2.10 15.67 -16.18
CA ASP A 105 -3.01 14.80 -16.94
C ASP A 105 -4.39 14.67 -16.31
N LEU A 106 -4.51 14.75 -14.97
CA LEU A 106 -5.80 14.80 -14.26
C LEU A 106 -6.65 16.01 -14.67
N SER A 107 -6.00 17.10 -15.09
CA SER A 107 -6.64 18.27 -15.70
C SER A 107 -6.87 18.06 -17.20
N ASP A 108 -5.80 17.79 -17.95
CA ASP A 108 -5.80 17.97 -19.41
C ASP A 108 -6.35 16.76 -20.17
N ARG A 109 -6.29 15.56 -19.56
CA ARG A 109 -6.67 14.28 -20.18
C ARG A 109 -7.35 13.35 -19.18
N ARG A 110 -8.22 13.91 -18.33
CA ARG A 110 -8.96 13.21 -17.27
C ARG A 110 -9.62 11.91 -17.74
N ARG A 111 -10.25 11.92 -18.90
CA ARG A 111 -10.94 10.75 -19.47
C ARG A 111 -9.96 9.60 -19.73
N GLN A 112 -8.79 9.90 -20.28
CA GLN A 112 -7.75 8.92 -20.56
C GLN A 112 -7.15 8.36 -19.27
N VAL A 113 -6.91 9.20 -18.26
CA VAL A 113 -6.47 8.75 -16.93
C VAL A 113 -7.50 7.80 -16.30
N THR A 114 -8.79 8.18 -16.35
CA THR A 114 -9.88 7.37 -15.79
C THR A 114 -9.94 5.99 -16.45
N LYS A 115 -9.93 5.93 -17.79
CA LYS A 115 -9.89 4.66 -18.54
C LYS A 115 -8.68 3.79 -18.17
N ALA A 116 -7.50 4.40 -18.02
CA ALA A 116 -6.30 3.68 -17.63
C ALA A 116 -6.40 3.12 -16.20
N CYS A 117 -7.02 3.86 -15.27
CA CYS A 117 -7.32 3.34 -13.93
C CYS A 117 -8.31 2.19 -13.97
N GLU A 118 -9.39 2.30 -14.76
CA GLU A 118 -10.38 1.23 -14.94
C GLU A 118 -9.76 -0.04 -15.53
N ALA A 119 -8.93 0.11 -16.56
CA ALA A 119 -8.20 -1.00 -17.19
C ALA A 119 -7.27 -1.72 -16.19
N LEU A 120 -6.67 -0.99 -15.25
CA LEU A 120 -5.80 -1.55 -14.21
C LEU A 120 -6.54 -2.36 -13.15
N MET A 121 -7.83 -2.09 -12.89
CA MET A 121 -8.59 -2.73 -11.80
C MET A 121 -8.52 -4.26 -11.78
N PRO A 122 -8.87 -4.99 -12.87
CA PRO A 122 -8.84 -6.45 -12.87
C PRO A 122 -7.42 -7.02 -12.68
N HIS A 123 -6.40 -6.34 -13.20
CA HIS A 123 -5.00 -6.77 -13.02
C HIS A 123 -4.55 -6.64 -11.57
N LEU A 124 -4.85 -5.51 -10.94
CA LEU A 124 -4.49 -5.25 -9.55
C LEU A 124 -5.22 -6.19 -8.59
N LEU A 125 -6.51 -6.46 -8.84
CA LEU A 125 -7.27 -7.47 -8.11
C LEU A 125 -6.62 -8.85 -8.23
N ARG A 126 -6.25 -9.27 -9.44
CA ARG A 126 -5.62 -10.59 -9.66
C ARG A 126 -4.25 -10.70 -8.98
N ILE A 127 -3.47 -9.61 -8.97
CA ILE A 127 -2.17 -9.56 -8.29
C ILE A 127 -2.36 -9.72 -6.78
N VAL A 128 -3.27 -8.96 -6.17
CA VAL A 128 -3.47 -9.03 -4.71
C VAL A 128 -4.04 -10.39 -4.29
N LEU A 129 -5.01 -10.94 -5.04
CA LEU A 129 -5.56 -12.28 -4.78
C LEU A 129 -4.52 -13.39 -4.97
N GLY A 130 -3.69 -13.29 -5.99
CA GLY A 130 -2.67 -14.31 -6.29
C GLY A 130 -1.57 -14.42 -5.23
N GLY A 131 -1.37 -13.37 -4.43
CA GLY A 131 -0.44 -13.40 -3.28
C GLY A 131 -1.13 -13.42 -1.92
N ALA A 132 -2.46 -13.33 -1.86
CA ALA A 132 -3.17 -13.27 -0.59
C ALA A 132 -2.99 -14.57 0.20
N ASP A 133 -3.03 -14.47 1.52
CA ASP A 133 -2.94 -15.64 2.39
C ASP A 133 -4.12 -16.57 2.13
N PRO A 134 -3.90 -17.82 1.65
CA PRO A 134 -4.99 -18.70 1.21
C PRO A 134 -5.94 -19.07 2.35
N ASP A 135 -5.48 -19.02 3.60
CA ASP A 135 -6.28 -19.31 4.78
C ASP A 135 -7.00 -18.06 5.33
N GLY A 136 -6.71 -16.87 4.80
CA GLY A 136 -7.33 -15.60 5.21
C GLY A 136 -6.94 -15.12 6.61
N ASN A 137 -5.87 -15.66 7.20
CA ASN A 137 -5.38 -15.30 8.53
C ASN A 137 -4.52 -14.03 8.51
N ILE A 138 -3.81 -13.77 7.41
CA ILE A 138 -2.93 -12.60 7.26
C ILE A 138 -3.55 -11.63 6.25
N PRO A 139 -3.81 -10.37 6.64
CA PRO A 139 -4.44 -9.42 5.73
C PRO A 139 -3.52 -9.02 4.58
N SER A 140 -4.10 -8.65 3.45
CA SER A 140 -3.39 -7.88 2.41
C SER A 140 -3.12 -6.46 2.91
N ILE A 141 -2.30 -5.69 2.21
CA ILE A 141 -2.07 -4.27 2.50
C ILE A 141 -2.20 -3.42 1.24
N ILE A 142 -2.71 -2.21 1.39
CA ILE A 142 -2.52 -1.12 0.44
C ILE A 142 -1.74 0.01 1.11
N TRP A 143 -0.66 0.44 0.46
CA TRP A 143 0.11 1.61 0.87
C TRP A 143 -0.51 2.85 0.24
N MET A 144 -1.19 3.67 1.04
CA MET A 144 -1.97 4.81 0.55
C MET A 144 -1.12 6.09 0.62
N HIS A 145 -0.26 6.28 -0.38
CA HIS A 145 0.76 7.34 -0.37
C HIS A 145 0.21 8.73 -0.77
N ARG A 146 -0.47 8.81 -1.92
CA ARG A 146 -0.80 10.09 -2.59
C ARG A 146 -2.25 10.19 -3.05
N GLY A 147 -3.09 9.22 -2.70
CA GLY A 147 -4.53 9.26 -2.94
C GLY A 147 -5.29 10.24 -2.06
N CYS A 148 -4.63 11.04 -1.23
CA CYS A 148 -5.26 11.98 -0.31
C CYS A 148 -5.02 13.44 -0.68
N VAL A 149 -5.82 14.33 -0.08
CA VAL A 149 -5.60 15.78 -0.16
C VAL A 149 -4.36 16.11 0.69
N PRO A 150 -3.42 16.95 0.21
CA PRO A 150 -3.49 17.81 -0.96
C PRO A 150 -2.82 17.26 -2.23
N PHE A 151 -2.43 15.98 -2.28
CA PHE A 151 -1.77 15.42 -3.46
C PHE A 151 -2.71 15.30 -4.66
N ILE A 152 -3.97 14.95 -4.42
CA ILE A 152 -5.04 15.01 -5.42
C ILE A 152 -6.21 15.86 -4.91
N SER A 153 -7.03 16.36 -5.83
CA SER A 153 -8.23 17.12 -5.44
C SER A 153 -9.31 16.19 -4.85
N ARG A 154 -10.26 16.77 -4.11
CA ARG A 154 -11.42 16.02 -3.61
C ARG A 154 -12.25 15.39 -4.74
N SER A 155 -12.37 16.11 -5.87
CA SER A 155 -13.08 15.62 -7.06
C SER A 155 -12.32 14.45 -7.69
N ASP A 156 -10.99 14.51 -7.84
CA ASP A 156 -10.18 13.38 -8.34
C ASP A 156 -10.31 12.14 -7.45
N PHE A 157 -10.36 12.35 -6.12
CA PHE A 157 -10.61 11.26 -5.20
C PHE A 157 -11.98 10.63 -5.43
N GLN A 158 -13.04 11.43 -5.50
CA GLN A 158 -14.43 10.98 -5.62
C GLN A 158 -14.77 10.38 -6.99
N GLU A 159 -14.16 10.88 -8.05
CA GLU A 159 -14.49 10.51 -9.43
C GLU A 159 -13.56 9.45 -10.02
N ILE A 160 -12.33 9.31 -9.50
CA ILE A 160 -11.32 8.42 -10.08
C ILE A 160 -10.73 7.48 -9.03
N TYR A 161 -10.11 8.01 -7.96
CA TYR A 161 -9.39 7.17 -7.00
C TYR A 161 -10.31 6.17 -6.29
N TRP A 162 -11.38 6.68 -5.68
CA TRP A 162 -12.29 5.87 -4.89
C TRP A 162 -13.15 4.92 -5.74
N PRO A 163 -13.75 5.35 -6.86
CA PRO A 163 -14.51 4.45 -7.72
C PRO A 163 -13.69 3.32 -8.33
N THR A 164 -12.38 3.50 -8.49
CA THR A 164 -11.49 2.44 -9.04
C THR A 164 -10.82 1.59 -7.96
N LEU A 165 -10.70 2.08 -6.72
CA LEU A 165 -10.17 1.31 -5.59
C LEU A 165 -11.25 0.51 -4.85
N LYS A 166 -12.41 1.13 -4.54
CA LYS A 166 -13.47 0.53 -3.72
C LYS A 166 -13.92 -0.84 -4.25
N PRO A 167 -14.21 -1.03 -5.55
CA PRO A 167 -14.65 -2.33 -6.06
C PRO A 167 -13.58 -3.43 -5.90
N ILE A 168 -12.30 -3.08 -5.98
CA ILE A 168 -11.20 -4.05 -5.76
C ILE A 168 -11.23 -4.54 -4.31
N VAL A 169 -11.43 -3.63 -3.35
CA VAL A 169 -11.48 -3.94 -1.93
C VAL A 169 -12.74 -4.74 -1.57
N GLU A 170 -13.88 -4.39 -2.15
CA GLU A 170 -15.13 -5.15 -1.98
C GLU A 170 -15.02 -6.57 -2.55
N GLU A 171 -14.38 -6.73 -3.71
CA GLU A 171 -14.17 -8.06 -4.29
C GLU A 171 -13.15 -8.88 -3.48
N LEU A 172 -12.07 -8.26 -3.02
CA LEU A 172 -11.11 -8.91 -2.12
C LEU A 172 -11.80 -9.43 -0.85
N TRP A 173 -12.71 -8.64 -0.27
CA TRP A 173 -13.50 -9.05 0.88
C TRP A 173 -14.49 -10.18 0.57
N ARG A 174 -15.13 -10.16 -0.61
CA ARG A 174 -16.00 -11.27 -1.07
C ARG A 174 -15.24 -12.58 -1.22
N HIS A 175 -13.94 -12.52 -1.49
CA HIS A 175 -13.03 -13.66 -1.51
C HIS A 175 -12.52 -14.08 -0.12
N GLY A 176 -12.95 -13.42 0.96
CA GLY A 176 -12.59 -13.78 2.33
C GLY A 176 -11.29 -13.15 2.83
N HIS A 177 -10.75 -12.15 2.13
CA HIS A 177 -9.50 -11.49 2.52
C HIS A 177 -9.76 -10.08 3.06
N GLN A 178 -9.21 -9.80 4.24
CA GLN A 178 -9.17 -8.45 4.82
C GLN A 178 -7.97 -7.66 4.26
N ILE A 179 -8.08 -6.33 4.21
CA ILE A 179 -6.97 -5.47 3.78
C ILE A 179 -6.64 -4.35 4.78
N ILE A 180 -5.35 -4.14 5.04
CA ILE A 180 -4.85 -2.99 5.77
C ILE A 180 -4.80 -1.79 4.83
N PHE A 181 -5.56 -0.75 5.17
CA PHE A 181 -5.43 0.58 4.59
C PHE A 181 -4.32 1.31 5.34
N TYR A 182 -3.11 1.28 4.79
CA TYR A 182 -1.96 1.97 5.36
C TYR A 182 -2.02 3.45 4.99
N GLY A 183 -2.74 4.22 5.80
CA GLY A 183 -3.08 5.61 5.56
C GLY A 183 -1.93 6.56 5.86
N GLU A 184 -0.93 6.60 4.96
CA GLU A 184 0.22 7.52 5.08
C GLU A 184 -0.24 8.97 5.00
N GLY A 185 0.30 9.81 5.89
CA GLY A 185 -0.14 11.19 6.01
C GLY A 185 -1.53 11.34 6.62
N ASN A 186 -2.26 12.36 6.17
CA ASN A 186 -3.53 12.78 6.78
C ASN A 186 -4.73 12.47 5.86
N TRP A 187 -5.56 11.53 6.30
CA TRP A 187 -6.75 11.04 5.61
C TRP A 187 -8.06 11.51 6.21
N ASP A 188 -8.02 12.50 7.13
CA ASP A 188 -9.18 13.09 7.79
C ASP A 188 -10.33 13.47 6.86
N SER A 189 -9.99 13.86 5.63
CA SER A 189 -10.92 14.34 4.61
C SER A 189 -11.70 13.23 3.91
N HIS A 190 -11.26 11.98 4.07
CA HIS A 190 -11.70 10.82 3.28
C HIS A 190 -12.27 9.69 4.14
N LEU A 191 -12.23 9.82 5.47
CA LEU A 191 -12.72 8.81 6.41
C LEU A 191 -14.17 8.37 6.14
N GLU A 192 -15.06 9.31 5.79
CA GLU A 192 -16.47 9.00 5.51
C GLU A 192 -16.63 8.09 4.28
N SER A 193 -15.76 8.23 3.27
CA SER A 193 -15.78 7.33 2.11
C SER A 193 -15.37 5.92 2.49
N PHE A 194 -14.41 5.75 3.39
CA PHE A 194 -14.01 4.42 3.88
C PHE A 194 -15.11 3.77 4.72
N ALA A 195 -15.96 4.57 5.38
CA ALA A 195 -17.15 4.09 6.07
C ALA A 195 -18.19 3.47 5.11
N GLU A 196 -18.06 3.62 3.80
CA GLU A 196 -18.96 2.93 2.85
C GLU A 196 -18.64 1.44 2.69
N LEU A 197 -17.44 0.99 3.07
CA LEU A 197 -16.99 -0.39 2.87
C LEU A 197 -17.75 -1.39 3.76
N PRO A 198 -17.80 -2.69 3.38
CA PRO A 198 -18.40 -3.74 4.20
C PRO A 198 -17.76 -3.80 5.59
N GLU A 199 -18.55 -4.02 6.65
CA GLU A 199 -18.01 -4.11 8.01
C GLU A 199 -16.87 -5.15 8.10
N ARG A 200 -15.81 -4.82 8.85
CA ARG A 200 -14.61 -5.65 9.06
C ARG A 200 -13.74 -5.88 7.84
N SER A 201 -14.08 -5.32 6.67
CA SER A 201 -13.30 -5.56 5.45
C SER A 201 -11.90 -4.94 5.48
N ILE A 202 -11.68 -3.93 6.34
CA ILE A 202 -10.41 -3.24 6.46
C ILE A 202 -9.90 -3.12 7.90
N ILE A 203 -8.58 -2.99 8.01
CA ILE A 203 -7.89 -2.39 9.15
C ILE A 203 -7.38 -1.02 8.68
N PHE A 204 -7.76 0.08 9.35
CA PHE A 204 -7.26 1.41 9.01
C PHE A 204 -6.06 1.77 9.88
N HIS A 205 -4.87 1.80 9.27
CA HIS A 205 -3.62 2.14 9.96
C HIS A 205 -3.35 3.65 9.89
N VAL A 206 -3.11 4.27 11.04
CA VAL A 206 -3.11 5.71 11.26
C VAL A 206 -1.68 6.27 11.38
N ASP A 207 -1.28 7.07 10.39
CA ASP A 207 -0.05 7.89 10.46
C ASP A 207 -0.32 9.29 11.06
N LYS A 208 -0.70 10.28 10.23
CA LYS A 208 -0.95 11.68 10.64
C LYS A 208 -2.43 12.05 10.72
N THR A 209 -3.32 11.10 10.45
CA THR A 209 -4.77 11.26 10.62
C THR A 209 -5.11 11.42 12.10
N ASP A 210 -6.10 12.23 12.46
CA ASP A 210 -6.53 12.35 13.86
C ASP A 210 -7.13 11.02 14.33
N LEU A 211 -6.47 10.38 15.29
CA LEU A 211 -6.85 9.05 15.76
C LEU A 211 -8.26 9.01 16.39
N ARG A 212 -8.67 10.05 17.12
CA ARG A 212 -10.01 10.10 17.75
C ARG A 212 -11.09 10.34 16.69
N LYS A 213 -10.78 11.11 15.66
CA LYS A 213 -11.67 11.29 14.51
C LYS A 213 -11.81 10.00 13.72
N ALA A 214 -10.70 9.32 13.42
CA ALA A 214 -10.71 8.00 12.78
C ALA A 214 -11.56 7.01 13.59
N TYR A 215 -11.39 6.94 14.91
CA TYR A 215 -12.22 6.09 15.77
C TYR A 215 -13.71 6.46 15.74
N ARG A 216 -14.04 7.76 15.78
CA ARG A 216 -15.43 8.21 15.71
C ARG A 216 -16.14 7.79 14.44
N VAL A 217 -15.44 7.85 13.29
CA VAL A 217 -16.01 7.56 11.97
C VAL A 217 -15.94 6.05 11.66
N LEU A 218 -14.82 5.39 11.97
CA LEU A 218 -14.50 4.03 11.52
C LEU A 218 -14.49 2.98 12.64
N GLY A 219 -14.20 3.37 13.88
CA GLY A 219 -13.82 2.44 14.97
C GLY A 219 -14.88 1.43 15.40
N LYS A 220 -16.16 1.65 15.07
CA LYS A 220 -17.23 0.66 15.32
C LYS A 220 -17.36 -0.41 14.24
N ARG A 221 -16.82 -0.15 13.05
CA ARG A 221 -16.97 -0.98 11.85
C ARG A 221 -15.67 -1.65 11.43
N PHE A 222 -14.55 -1.03 11.76
CA PHE A 222 -13.23 -1.44 11.33
C PHE A 222 -12.26 -1.44 12.50
N CYS A 223 -11.26 -2.30 12.42
CA CYS A 223 -10.12 -2.25 13.31
C CYS A 223 -9.25 -1.04 12.95
N LEU A 224 -8.69 -0.37 13.96
CA LEU A 224 -7.67 0.67 13.77
C LEU A 224 -6.28 0.14 14.15
N SER A 225 -5.24 0.71 13.56
CA SER A 225 -3.84 0.42 13.90
C SER A 225 -3.00 1.69 13.88
N GLY A 226 -1.78 1.63 14.42
CA GLY A 226 -0.79 2.70 14.27
C GLY A 226 -0.86 3.74 15.39
N GLY A 227 -0.68 5.01 15.04
CA GLY A 227 -0.87 6.13 15.98
C GLY A 227 0.24 6.36 17.00
N ILE A 228 1.27 5.49 17.08
CA ILE A 228 2.48 5.75 17.89
C ILE A 228 3.52 6.42 17.00
N GLY A 229 3.68 7.73 17.14
CA GLY A 229 4.52 8.55 16.25
C GLY A 229 5.98 8.09 16.17
N ASN A 230 6.52 7.98 14.96
CA ASN A 230 7.91 7.59 14.75
C ASN A 230 8.88 8.58 15.40
N GLU A 231 8.51 9.86 15.47
CA GLU A 231 9.30 10.89 16.15
C GLU A 231 9.46 10.62 17.65
N ILE A 232 8.45 10.05 18.32
CA ILE A 232 8.56 9.73 19.75
C ILE A 232 9.41 8.47 19.96
N LEU A 233 9.34 7.51 19.03
CA LEU A 233 10.17 6.31 19.05
C LEU A 233 11.65 6.65 18.80
N ALA A 234 11.93 7.61 17.92
CA ALA A 234 13.29 8.05 17.60
C ALA A 234 13.88 9.01 18.64
N MET A 235 13.14 10.03 19.06
CA MET A 235 13.68 11.13 19.87
C MET A 235 13.20 11.16 21.31
N GLY A 236 12.03 10.58 21.61
CA GLY A 236 11.42 10.59 22.93
C GLY A 236 12.15 9.72 23.97
N SER A 237 11.60 9.72 25.17
CA SER A 237 11.94 8.82 26.27
C SER A 237 10.95 7.63 26.34
N PRO A 238 11.32 6.53 27.03
CA PRO A 238 10.39 5.42 27.28
C PRO A 238 9.07 5.87 27.94
N LYS A 239 9.13 6.88 28.80
CA LYS A 239 7.95 7.47 29.42
C LYS A 239 7.03 8.14 28.41
N ASP A 240 7.58 8.89 27.44
CA ASP A 240 6.77 9.54 26.40
C ASP A 240 6.03 8.49 25.56
N VAL A 241 6.68 7.37 25.26
CA VAL A 241 6.08 6.23 24.55
C VAL A 241 4.96 5.59 25.36
N GLN A 242 5.20 5.31 26.64
CA GLN A 242 4.18 4.76 27.54
C GLN A 242 2.98 5.68 27.71
N ASP A 243 3.21 6.99 27.86
CA ASP A 243 2.15 7.99 27.99
C ASP A 243 1.32 8.07 26.69
N ARG A 244 1.97 7.93 25.51
CA ARG A 244 1.25 7.83 24.23
C ARG A 244 0.46 6.53 24.11
N CYS A 245 1.03 5.39 24.46
CA CYS A 245 0.32 4.10 24.45
C CYS A 245 -0.89 4.14 25.39
N ARG A 246 -0.73 4.71 26.59
CA ARG A 246 -1.83 4.93 27.54
C ARG A 246 -2.94 5.78 26.94
N PHE A 247 -2.59 6.91 26.30
CA PHE A 247 -3.56 7.75 25.62
C PHE A 247 -4.35 6.97 24.58
N VAL A 248 -3.68 6.15 23.76
CA VAL A 248 -4.31 5.32 22.73
C VAL A 248 -5.30 4.34 23.36
N ILE A 249 -4.86 3.59 24.37
CA ILE A 249 -5.70 2.63 25.08
C ILE A 249 -6.94 3.30 25.67
N ASP A 250 -6.73 4.41 26.38
CA ASP A 250 -7.79 5.15 27.06
C ASP A 250 -8.78 5.84 26.10
N SER A 251 -8.37 6.11 24.86
CA SER A 251 -9.17 6.90 23.93
C SER A 251 -9.88 6.09 22.86
N VAL A 252 -9.23 5.10 22.25
CA VAL A 252 -9.76 4.42 21.06
C VAL A 252 -9.72 2.89 21.13
N ALA A 253 -9.04 2.30 22.12
CA ALA A 253 -8.90 0.84 22.21
C ALA A 253 -9.73 0.17 23.32
N ARG A 254 -10.46 0.94 24.14
CA ARG A 254 -11.21 0.38 25.30
C ARG A 254 -12.22 -0.69 24.96
N GLU A 255 -12.82 -0.62 23.77
CA GLU A 255 -13.86 -1.55 23.31
C GLU A 255 -13.29 -2.65 22.39
N GLY A 256 -11.96 -2.82 22.37
CA GLY A 256 -11.28 -3.65 21.37
C GLY A 256 -11.23 -2.97 19.99
N GLY A 257 -10.92 -3.75 18.95
CA GLY A 257 -10.85 -3.22 17.57
C GLY A 257 -9.65 -2.29 17.32
N TYR A 258 -8.56 -2.49 18.05
CA TYR A 258 -7.33 -1.70 17.90
C TYR A 258 -6.08 -2.59 17.95
N ILE A 259 -5.12 -2.34 17.06
CA ILE A 259 -3.79 -2.97 17.05
C ILE A 259 -2.75 -1.90 17.37
N MET A 260 -1.96 -2.11 18.43
CA MET A 260 -0.87 -1.19 18.75
C MET A 260 0.25 -1.31 17.72
N ASP A 261 0.60 -0.20 17.09
CA ASP A 261 1.66 -0.14 16.09
C ASP A 261 2.26 1.26 15.99
N ALA A 262 3.44 1.39 15.39
CA ALA A 262 3.99 2.68 15.00
C ALA A 262 3.10 3.35 13.93
N SER A 263 3.15 4.67 13.83
CA SER A 263 2.40 5.44 12.82
C SER A 263 2.90 5.22 11.39
N ALA A 264 4.20 4.99 11.24
CA ALA A 264 4.88 4.72 9.99
C ALA A 264 5.93 3.62 10.19
N LEU A 265 6.53 3.12 9.11
CA LEU A 265 7.61 2.13 9.17
C LEU A 265 8.73 2.59 10.11
N ILE A 266 9.07 1.74 11.09
CA ILE A 266 10.19 1.98 12.01
C ILE A 266 11.49 1.89 11.22
N LEU A 267 12.28 2.97 11.23
CA LEU A 267 13.59 3.03 10.58
C LEU A 267 14.71 2.84 11.62
N SER A 268 15.96 2.93 11.17
CA SER A 268 17.14 2.70 12.01
C SER A 268 17.39 3.77 13.08
N ASP A 269 16.60 4.83 13.09
CA ASP A 269 16.67 5.94 14.04
C ASP A 269 15.85 5.70 15.32
N ALA A 270 14.95 4.72 15.32
CA ALA A 270 14.19 4.37 16.51
C ALA A 270 15.09 3.79 17.61
N LYS A 271 14.91 4.28 18.83
CA LYS A 271 15.65 3.78 20.00
C LYS A 271 15.09 2.44 20.46
N ILE A 272 15.98 1.47 20.72
CA ILE A 272 15.59 0.12 21.14
C ILE A 272 14.77 0.17 22.43
N GLU A 273 15.17 0.98 23.40
CA GLU A 273 14.46 1.16 24.67
C GLU A 273 13.04 1.70 24.49
N ASN A 274 12.80 2.53 23.47
CA ASN A 274 11.49 3.08 23.18
C ASN A 274 10.58 2.03 22.53
N VAL A 275 11.11 1.25 21.58
CA VAL A 275 10.37 0.13 20.97
C VAL A 275 10.04 -0.93 22.02
N LYS A 276 10.98 -1.27 22.91
CA LYS A 276 10.72 -2.18 24.04
C LYS A 276 9.64 -1.64 24.97
N ALA A 277 9.71 -0.36 25.34
CA ALA A 277 8.69 0.25 26.19
C ALA A 277 7.29 0.21 25.56
N MET A 278 7.18 0.39 24.24
CA MET A 278 5.91 0.21 23.52
C MET A 278 5.40 -1.22 23.62
N ILE A 279 6.24 -2.21 23.34
CA ILE A 279 5.89 -3.64 23.37
C ILE A 279 5.47 -4.06 24.79
N GLU A 280 6.31 -3.79 25.79
CA GLU A 280 6.06 -4.15 27.19
C GLU A 280 4.77 -3.51 27.70
N PHE A 281 4.58 -2.21 27.47
CA PHE A 281 3.36 -1.52 27.87
C PHE A 281 2.12 -2.11 27.20
N THR A 282 2.22 -2.50 25.93
CA THR A 282 1.12 -3.12 25.18
C THR A 282 0.79 -4.50 25.75
N LEU A 283 1.79 -5.30 26.11
CA LEU A 283 1.56 -6.62 26.71
C LEU A 283 0.99 -6.55 28.13
N ASP A 284 1.39 -5.54 28.92
CA ASP A 284 0.93 -5.36 30.29
C ASP A 284 -0.50 -4.80 30.38
N HIS A 285 -0.93 -4.02 29.38
CA HIS A 285 -2.21 -3.30 29.39
C HIS A 285 -3.19 -3.71 28.28
N GLY A 286 -2.72 -4.43 27.27
CA GLY A 286 -3.56 -5.06 26.25
C GLY A 286 -4.17 -6.36 26.76
N THR A 287 -5.30 -6.74 26.16
CA THR A 287 -6.03 -7.99 26.47
C THR A 287 -6.07 -8.90 25.26
#